data_AF-A0A367FCH3-F1
#
_entry.id   AF-A0A367FCH3-F1
#
_cell.length_a   1.000
_cell.length_b   1.000
_cell.length_c   1.000
_cell.angle_alpha   90.00
_cell.angle_beta   90.00
_cell.angle_gamma   90.00
#
_symmetry.space_group_name_H-M   'P 1'
#
loop_
_entity.id
_entity.type
_entity.pdbx_description
1 polymer ?
#
loop_
_entity_poly.entity_id
_entity_poly.type
_entity_poly.pdbx_seq_one_letter_code
_entity_poly.pdbx_strand_id
1 'polypeptide(L)'
;MENLAEEVEEIFARRPHISADHAARQAPAITITVYGTPGPQGSKHATLHKQSRRVVTMESSKKVKPWRQDVKQAALEAMGKGEPLDGPLAVEMVFTLRDKPASRPTWWPTSARWSRLLWWRPAGAPDLSKLIRSTEDALTEARAWRDDARVVEYRRAAKVFVGQPGEPDALRAPGAVIRVWPLPVEAVSR
;
A
#
# COMPACT_ATOMS: atom_id res chain seq x y z
N MET A 1 -18.43 -36.28 14.73
CA MET A 1 -17.12 -36.02 14.10
C MET A 1 -17.25 -36.00 12.57
N GLU A 2 -18.13 -36.80 11.97
CA GLU A 2 -18.44 -36.77 10.52
C GLU A 2 -19.11 -35.45 10.04
N ASN A 3 -19.97 -34.85 10.86
CA ASN A 3 -20.82 -33.72 10.44
C ASN A 3 -20.07 -32.39 10.17
N LEU A 4 -18.87 -32.22 10.73
CA LEU A 4 -18.09 -30.98 10.59
C LEU A 4 -17.38 -30.89 9.23
N ALA A 5 -16.99 -32.03 8.65
CA ALA A 5 -16.34 -32.05 7.34
C ALA A 5 -17.34 -31.73 6.23
N GLU A 6 -18.56 -32.25 6.33
CA GLU A 6 -19.63 -31.97 5.37
C GLU A 6 -20.15 -30.53 5.48
N GLU A 7 -20.32 -29.97 6.69
CA GLU A 7 -20.66 -28.55 6.86
C GLU A 7 -19.60 -27.62 6.25
N VAL A 8 -18.32 -27.95 6.41
CA VAL A 8 -17.22 -27.15 5.87
C VAL A 8 -17.19 -27.25 4.34
N GLU A 9 -17.32 -28.45 3.78
CA GLU A 9 -17.45 -28.68 2.32
C GLU A 9 -18.65 -27.92 1.73
N GLU A 10 -19.82 -27.95 2.37
CA GLU A 10 -21.03 -27.29 1.86
C GLU A 10 -20.94 -25.75 1.93
N ILE A 11 -20.23 -25.20 2.93
CA ILE A 11 -19.92 -23.76 3.04
C ILE A 11 -18.94 -23.33 1.92
N PHE A 12 -17.96 -24.17 1.57
CA PHE A 12 -17.01 -23.89 0.50
C PHE A 12 -17.61 -24.11 -0.90
N ALA A 13 -18.51 -25.10 -1.08
CA ALA A 13 -19.17 -25.41 -2.35
C ALA A 13 -20.19 -24.35 -2.81
N ARG A 14 -20.75 -23.55 -1.88
CA ARG A 14 -21.59 -22.38 -2.20
C ARG A 14 -20.82 -21.18 -2.73
N ARG A 15 -19.48 -21.22 -2.78
CA ARG A 15 -18.65 -20.17 -3.37
C ARG A 15 -18.21 -20.59 -4.78
N PRO A 16 -18.45 -19.77 -5.81
CA PRO A 16 -18.04 -20.13 -7.16
C PRO A 16 -16.52 -20.38 -7.19
N HIS A 17 -16.09 -21.48 -7.82
CA HIS A 17 -14.69 -21.73 -8.10
C HIS A 17 -14.17 -20.64 -9.04
N ILE A 18 -13.32 -19.76 -8.50
CA ILE A 18 -12.80 -18.60 -9.23
C ILE A 18 -11.44 -18.99 -9.81
N SER A 19 -11.38 -19.19 -11.12
CA SER A 19 -10.09 -19.33 -11.83
C SER A 19 -9.19 -18.11 -11.57
N ALA A 20 -7.87 -18.30 -11.50
CA ALA A 20 -6.87 -17.24 -11.29
C ALA A 20 -7.06 -16.01 -12.21
N ASP A 21 -7.58 -16.23 -13.42
CA ASP A 21 -7.87 -15.19 -14.42
C ASP A 21 -9.10 -14.30 -14.06
N HIS A 22 -9.92 -14.77 -13.13
CA HIS A 22 -11.10 -14.09 -12.60
C HIS A 22 -10.78 -13.35 -11.30
N ALA A 23 -9.78 -13.79 -10.53
CA ALA A 23 -9.25 -13.07 -9.37
C ALA A 23 -8.61 -11.71 -9.76
N ALA A 24 -8.00 -11.63 -10.94
CA ALA A 24 -7.49 -10.39 -11.53
C ALA A 24 -8.59 -9.41 -12.00
N ARG A 25 -9.83 -9.89 -12.23
CA ARG A 25 -10.96 -9.09 -12.73
C ARG A 25 -11.95 -8.65 -11.64
N GLN A 26 -11.79 -9.11 -10.41
CA GLN A 26 -12.68 -8.69 -9.32
C GLN A 26 -12.44 -7.24 -8.94
N ALA A 27 -13.53 -6.51 -8.66
CA ALA A 27 -13.44 -5.19 -8.06
C ALA A 27 -12.81 -5.29 -6.66
N PRO A 28 -11.98 -4.33 -6.25
CA PRO A 28 -11.43 -4.29 -4.90
C PRO A 28 -12.55 -4.16 -3.88
N ALA A 29 -12.41 -4.84 -2.74
CA ALA A 29 -13.32 -4.68 -1.61
C ALA A 29 -13.20 -3.27 -0.98
N ILE A 30 -11.99 -2.71 -1.00
CA ILE A 30 -11.72 -1.36 -0.52
C ILE A 30 -10.86 -0.64 -1.57
N THR A 31 -11.28 0.57 -1.95
CA THR A 31 -10.45 1.51 -2.73
C THR A 31 -10.28 2.79 -1.93
N ILE A 32 -9.05 3.18 -1.66
CA ILE A 32 -8.69 4.38 -0.91
C ILE A 32 -7.87 5.29 -1.82
N THR A 33 -8.31 6.54 -1.92
CA THR A 33 -7.50 7.61 -2.50
C THR A 33 -7.14 8.57 -1.38
N VAL A 34 -5.85 8.68 -1.08
CA VAL A 34 -5.31 9.58 -0.06
C VAL A 34 -4.54 10.69 -0.74
N TYR A 35 -4.80 11.93 -0.32
CA TYR A 35 -4.02 13.11 -0.71
C TYR A 35 -3.11 13.53 0.43
N GLY A 36 -1.89 13.95 0.10
CA GLY A 36 -0.86 14.27 1.08
C GLY A 36 0.51 13.83 0.60
N THR A 37 1.59 14.31 1.22
CA THR A 37 2.95 13.90 0.80
C THR A 37 3.26 12.51 1.35
N PRO A 38 3.50 11.47 0.52
CA PRO A 38 3.86 10.15 1.02
C PRO A 38 5.10 10.21 1.92
N GLY A 39 4.92 9.81 3.18
CA GLY A 39 5.92 9.90 4.23
C GLY A 39 6.45 8.51 4.58
N PRO A 40 7.71 8.16 4.27
CA PRO A 40 8.24 6.83 4.56
C PRO A 40 8.35 6.58 6.05
N GLN A 41 8.17 5.32 6.44
CA GLN A 41 8.54 4.88 7.78
C GLN A 41 10.04 5.10 8.01
N GLY A 42 10.38 5.77 9.12
CA GLY A 42 11.76 6.12 9.43
C GLY A 42 12.60 4.90 9.82
N SER A 43 13.91 5.01 9.70
CA SER A 43 14.79 4.19 10.53
C SER A 43 14.64 4.68 11.97
N LYS A 44 14.34 3.76 12.89
CA LYS A 44 14.30 4.02 14.33
C LYS A 44 15.69 4.45 14.77
N HIS A 45 15.86 5.70 15.20
CA HIS A 45 17.10 6.15 15.83
C HIS A 45 16.92 6.14 17.34
N ALA A 46 17.77 5.37 18.03
CA ALA A 46 17.86 5.35 19.48
C ALA A 46 18.76 6.51 19.92
N THR A 47 18.23 7.41 20.74
CA THR A 47 19.00 8.52 21.34
C THR A 47 18.79 8.53 22.84
N LEU A 48 19.82 8.88 23.61
CA LEU A 48 19.68 9.03 25.06
C LEU A 48 18.89 10.31 25.38
N HIS A 49 17.78 10.16 26.09
CA HIS A 49 17.02 11.28 26.59
C HIS A 49 17.85 12.04 27.63
N LYS A 50 18.17 13.31 27.32
CA LYS A 50 19.17 14.10 28.07
C LYS A 50 18.87 14.23 29.57
N GLN A 51 17.59 14.23 29.97
CA GLN A 51 17.17 14.40 31.36
C GLN A 51 16.93 13.09 32.11
N SER A 52 16.32 12.10 31.45
CA SER A 52 15.95 10.83 32.12
C SER A 52 17.00 9.73 31.95
N ARG A 53 18.02 9.99 31.11
CA ARG A 53 19.04 9.04 30.64
C ARG A 53 18.49 7.72 30.08
N ARG A 54 17.20 7.66 29.73
CA ARG A 54 16.59 6.51 29.06
C ARG A 54 16.86 6.57 27.57
N VAL A 55 17.04 5.41 26.94
CA VAL A 55 17.08 5.32 25.49
C VAL A 55 15.67 5.60 24.96
N VAL A 56 15.52 6.66 24.17
CA VAL A 56 14.28 7.01 23.49
C VAL A 56 14.49 6.80 22.00
N THR A 57 13.58 6.03 21.41
CA THR A 57 13.55 5.80 19.96
C THR A 57 12.72 6.90 19.30
N MET A 58 13.28 7.59 18.33
CA MET A 58 12.58 8.63 17.55
C MET A 58 12.42 8.20 16.09
N GLU A 59 11.26 8.51 15.52
CA GLU A 59 11.00 8.45 14.07
C GLU A 59 11.81 9.54 13.37
N SER A 60 12.66 9.15 12.40
CA SER A 60 13.54 10.08 11.68
C SER A 60 12.79 11.00 10.70
N SER A 61 11.61 10.59 10.23
CA SER A 61 10.86 11.32 9.20
C SER A 61 9.77 12.19 9.81
N LYS A 62 9.93 13.52 9.75
CA LYS A 62 8.85 14.46 10.12
C LYS A 62 7.58 14.30 9.27
N LYS A 63 7.68 13.60 8.13
CA LYS A 63 6.59 13.39 7.18
C LYS A 63 5.72 12.18 7.49
N VAL A 64 6.21 11.21 8.27
CA VAL A 64 5.50 9.95 8.49
C VAL A 64 4.21 10.14 9.29
N LYS A 65 4.24 10.97 10.35
CA LYS A 65 3.08 11.19 11.21
C LYS A 65 1.91 11.84 10.43
N PRO A 66 2.09 12.97 9.72
CA PRO A 66 1.02 13.52 8.89
C PRO A 66 0.52 12.52 7.84
N TRP A 67 1.43 11.86 7.13
CA TRP A 67 1.06 10.86 6.12
C TRP A 67 0.17 9.74 6.68
N ARG A 68 0.52 9.18 7.84
CA ARG A 68 -0.27 8.13 8.48
C ARG A 68 -1.64 8.62 8.93
N GLN A 69 -1.75 9.87 9.37
CA GLN A 69 -3.04 10.47 9.71
C GLN A 69 -3.93 10.61 8.47
N ASP A 70 -3.38 11.10 7.36
CA ASP A 70 -4.11 11.25 6.09
C ASP A 70 -4.59 9.88 5.56
N VAL A 71 -3.71 8.87 5.56
CA VAL A 71 -4.06 7.50 5.15
C VAL A 71 -5.16 6.93 6.03
N LYS A 72 -5.03 7.07 7.35
CA LYS A 72 -6.01 6.57 8.31
C LYS A 72 -7.38 7.20 8.06
N GLN A 73 -7.42 8.52 7.87
CA GLN A 73 -8.69 9.20 7.66
C GLN A 73 -9.34 8.79 6.34
N ALA A 74 -8.57 8.75 5.25
CA ALA A 74 -9.06 8.30 3.94
C ALA A 74 -9.54 6.83 3.97
N ALA A 75 -8.89 5.97 4.76
CA ALA A 75 -9.32 4.59 4.96
C ALA A 75 -10.65 4.51 5.70
N LEU A 76 -10.80 5.24 6.82
CA LEU A 76 -12.05 5.28 7.58
C LEU A 76 -13.22 5.77 6.71
N GLU A 77 -12.99 6.77 5.85
CA GLU A 77 -13.98 7.27 4.90
C GLU A 77 -14.37 6.22 3.86
N ALA A 78 -13.38 5.54 3.26
CA ALA A 78 -13.62 4.51 2.24
C ALA A 78 -14.38 3.29 2.78
N MET A 79 -14.17 2.93 4.05
CA MET A 79 -14.80 1.76 4.69
C MET A 79 -16.16 2.05 5.30
N GLY A 80 -16.43 3.30 5.68
CA GLY A 80 -17.63 3.67 6.42
C GLY A 80 -17.75 2.91 7.74
N LYS A 81 -18.83 2.14 7.90
CA LYS A 81 -19.10 1.31 9.10
C LYS A 81 -18.79 -0.18 8.89
N GLY A 82 -18.04 -0.53 7.85
CA GLY A 82 -17.67 -1.91 7.56
C GLY A 82 -16.81 -2.53 8.66
N GLU A 83 -16.93 -3.84 8.85
CA GLU A 83 -16.02 -4.59 9.71
C GLU A 83 -14.64 -4.73 9.03
N PRO A 84 -13.56 -4.84 9.81
CA PRO A 84 -12.22 -5.04 9.26
C PRO A 84 -12.15 -6.30 8.41
N LEU A 85 -11.47 -6.23 7.26
CA LEU A 85 -11.22 -7.41 6.44
C LEU A 85 -10.41 -8.46 7.22
N ASP A 86 -10.73 -9.73 6.99
CA ASP A 86 -10.03 -10.86 7.60
C ASP A 86 -9.88 -12.00 6.58
N GLY A 87 -8.83 -12.81 6.75
CA GLY A 87 -8.35 -13.76 5.74
C GLY A 87 -7.29 -13.19 4.80
N PRO A 88 -6.76 -13.98 3.86
CA PRO A 88 -5.66 -13.56 2.98
C PRO A 88 -6.09 -12.43 2.03
N LEU A 89 -5.25 -11.40 1.91
CA LEU A 89 -5.50 -10.19 1.13
C LEU A 89 -4.39 -9.97 0.09
N ALA A 90 -4.80 -9.50 -1.08
CA ALA A 90 -3.94 -8.91 -2.07
C ALA A 90 -4.10 -7.38 -2.06
N VAL A 91 -3.00 -6.65 -2.24
CA VAL A 91 -2.99 -5.18 -2.18
C VAL A 91 -2.31 -4.56 -3.39
N GLU A 92 -2.83 -3.42 -3.84
CA GLU A 92 -2.12 -2.50 -4.71
C GLU A 92 -1.85 -1.19 -3.99
N MET A 93 -0.63 -0.63 -4.15
CA MET A 93 -0.26 0.68 -3.64
C MET A 93 0.51 1.48 -4.68
N VAL A 94 -0.09 2.55 -5.18
CA VAL A 94 0.53 3.45 -6.15
C VAL A 94 0.75 4.82 -5.50
N PHE A 95 2.00 5.12 -5.18
CA PHE A 95 2.38 6.36 -4.51
C PHE A 95 2.73 7.45 -5.53
N THR A 96 1.95 8.52 -5.55
CA THR A 96 2.25 9.73 -6.32
C THR A 96 3.06 10.68 -5.45
N LEU A 97 4.34 10.89 -5.77
CA LEU A 97 5.26 11.57 -4.84
C LEU A 97 5.26 13.10 -4.94
N ARG A 98 5.61 13.60 -6.12
CA ARG A 98 5.83 15.03 -6.41
C ARG A 98 5.82 15.24 -7.92
N ASP A 99 5.88 16.49 -8.34
CA ASP A 99 6.09 16.82 -9.74
C ASP A 99 7.41 16.24 -10.27
N LYS A 100 7.40 15.85 -11.54
CA LYS A 100 8.61 15.38 -12.22
C LYS A 100 9.65 16.50 -12.23
N PRO A 101 10.87 16.26 -11.73
CA PRO A 101 11.93 17.26 -11.78
C PRO A 101 12.19 17.74 -13.21
N ALA A 102 12.46 19.04 -13.31
CA ALA A 102 12.89 19.70 -14.53
C ALA A 102 14.27 19.25 -15.01
N SER A 103 15.16 18.97 -14.06
CA SER A 103 16.57 18.67 -14.29
C SER A 103 16.80 17.19 -14.58
N ARG A 104 17.94 16.92 -15.23
CA ARG A 104 18.47 15.58 -15.41
C ARG A 104 18.74 14.93 -14.05
N PRO A 105 18.18 13.74 -13.75
CA PRO A 105 18.50 13.05 -12.50
C PRO A 105 19.94 12.54 -12.52
N THR A 106 20.58 12.47 -11.36
CA THR A 106 21.99 12.11 -11.21
C THR A 106 22.32 10.70 -11.70
N TRP A 107 21.39 9.76 -11.58
CA TRP A 107 21.54 8.38 -12.06
C TRP A 107 21.40 8.25 -13.59
N TRP A 108 20.96 9.30 -14.31
CA TRP A 108 20.70 9.20 -15.74
C TRP A 108 21.99 8.85 -16.51
N PRO A 109 21.98 7.81 -17.38
CA PRO A 109 23.18 7.34 -18.07
C PRO A 109 23.88 8.46 -18.85
N THR A 110 25.20 8.64 -18.67
CA THR A 110 26.01 9.67 -19.35
C THR A 110 25.98 9.52 -20.87
N SER A 111 25.91 8.28 -21.37
CA SER A 111 25.82 7.93 -22.79
C SER A 111 24.44 8.19 -23.43
N ALA A 112 23.38 8.35 -22.63
CA ALA A 112 22.03 8.55 -23.15
C ALA A 112 21.70 10.04 -23.31
N ARG A 113 21.12 10.41 -24.47
CA ARG A 113 20.62 11.77 -24.70
C ARG A 113 19.56 12.10 -23.66
N TRP A 114 19.71 13.25 -23.01
CA TRP A 114 18.73 13.77 -22.06
C TRP A 114 17.77 14.74 -22.75
N SER A 115 16.50 14.72 -22.31
CA SER A 115 15.49 15.73 -22.66
C SER A 115 14.49 15.86 -21.52
N ARG A 116 14.06 17.11 -21.24
CA ARG A 116 13.02 17.39 -20.25
C ARG A 116 11.66 16.77 -20.60
N LEU A 117 11.41 16.51 -21.89
CA LEU A 117 10.17 15.89 -22.37
C LEU A 117 10.11 14.39 -22.07
N LEU A 118 11.24 13.75 -21.73
CA LEU A 118 11.25 12.35 -21.35
C LEU A 118 10.62 12.17 -19.96
N TRP A 119 9.84 11.10 -19.84
CA TRP A 119 9.24 10.67 -18.59
C TRP A 119 9.94 9.42 -18.06
N TRP A 120 10.35 9.48 -16.80
CA TRP A 120 10.99 8.38 -16.07
C TRP A 120 10.23 8.14 -14.76
N ARG A 121 10.54 7.05 -14.03
CA ARG A 121 9.96 6.79 -12.71
C ARG A 121 10.82 7.39 -11.59
N PRO A 122 10.25 7.83 -10.46
CA PRO A 122 10.98 8.34 -9.31
C PRO A 122 11.91 7.30 -8.65
N ALA A 123 13.09 7.13 -9.26
CA ALA A 123 14.18 6.28 -8.80
C ALA A 123 15.10 7.04 -7.83
N GLY A 124 14.53 7.56 -6.75
CA GLY A 124 15.24 8.20 -5.65
C GLY A 124 14.47 8.03 -4.35
N ALA A 125 14.99 8.60 -3.26
CA ALA A 125 14.30 8.59 -1.97
C ALA A 125 12.88 9.19 -2.07
N PRO A 126 11.92 8.66 -1.30
CA PRO A 126 12.06 7.58 -0.32
C PRO A 126 11.97 6.17 -0.91
N ASP A 127 12.42 5.17 -0.16
CA ASP A 127 12.32 3.75 -0.55
C ASP A 127 10.86 3.30 -0.62
N LEU A 128 10.49 2.55 -1.66
CA LEU A 128 9.10 2.09 -1.85
C LEU A 128 8.63 1.23 -0.68
N SER A 129 9.46 0.30 -0.19
CA SER A 129 9.14 -0.56 0.95
C SER A 129 8.87 0.22 2.24
N LYS A 130 9.52 1.38 2.44
CA LYS A 130 9.27 2.23 3.61
C LYS A 130 7.94 2.98 3.50
N LEU A 131 7.54 3.36 2.28
CA LEU A 131 6.22 3.94 2.04
C LEU A 131 5.11 2.91 2.28
N ILE A 132 5.30 1.69 1.79
CA ILE A 132 4.40 0.55 2.04
C ILE A 132 4.24 0.36 3.56
N ARG A 133 5.34 0.19 4.30
CA ARG A 133 5.30 -0.01 5.75
C ARG A 133 4.55 1.08 6.51
N SER A 134 4.84 2.36 6.24
CA SER A 134 4.09 3.45 6.91
C SER A 134 2.61 3.44 6.58
N THR A 135 2.26 3.01 5.37
CA THR A 135 0.87 2.96 4.90
C THR A 135 0.14 1.78 5.53
N GLU A 136 0.76 0.62 5.63
CA GLU A 136 0.23 -0.55 6.35
C GLU A 136 -0.01 -0.23 7.81
N ASP A 137 0.97 0.37 8.48
CA ASP A 137 0.84 0.80 9.87
C ASP A 137 -0.38 1.74 10.05
N ALA A 138 -0.70 2.59 9.06
CA ALA A 138 -1.86 3.48 9.11
C ALA A 138 -3.18 2.76 8.79
N LEU A 139 -3.18 1.81 7.86
CA LEU A 139 -4.35 0.99 7.52
C LEU A 139 -4.73 0.04 8.66
N THR A 140 -3.76 -0.52 9.37
CA THR A 140 -3.97 -1.29 10.61
C THR A 140 -4.56 -0.40 11.70
N GLU A 141 -4.06 0.83 11.88
CA GLU A 141 -4.65 1.79 12.83
C GLU A 141 -6.07 2.24 12.45
N ALA A 142 -6.40 2.24 11.17
CA ALA A 142 -7.76 2.48 10.67
C ALA A 142 -8.68 1.27 10.83
N ARG A 143 -8.13 0.10 11.18
CA ARG A 143 -8.79 -1.21 11.17
C ARG A 143 -9.31 -1.61 9.79
N ALA A 144 -8.54 -1.34 8.73
CA ALA A 144 -8.89 -1.80 7.38
C ALA A 144 -8.85 -3.31 7.21
N TRP A 145 -7.99 -3.94 7.98
CA TRP A 145 -7.89 -5.38 8.17
C TRP A 145 -7.66 -5.66 9.65
N ARG A 146 -7.89 -6.89 10.08
CA ARG A 146 -7.61 -7.30 11.46
C ARG A 146 -6.13 -7.19 11.82
N ASP A 147 -5.25 -7.54 10.88
CA ASP A 147 -3.82 -7.67 11.07
C ASP A 147 -3.13 -7.44 9.72
N ASP A 148 -2.01 -6.71 9.67
CA ASP A 148 -1.24 -6.52 8.43
C ASP A 148 -0.64 -7.83 7.91
N ALA A 149 -0.48 -8.85 8.76
CA ALA A 149 -0.14 -10.21 8.36
C ALA A 149 -1.18 -10.87 7.41
N ARG A 150 -2.36 -10.26 7.24
CA ARG A 150 -3.33 -10.68 6.22
C ARG A 150 -2.92 -10.31 4.81
N VAL A 151 -2.05 -9.32 4.62
CA VAL A 151 -1.52 -8.97 3.30
C VAL A 151 -0.48 -10.01 2.89
N VAL A 152 -0.85 -10.88 1.96
CA VAL A 152 0.02 -11.99 1.50
C VAL A 152 0.54 -11.78 0.08
N GLU A 153 -0.02 -10.80 -0.64
CA GLU A 153 0.33 -10.51 -2.03
C GLU A 153 0.26 -9.00 -2.29
N TYR A 154 1.27 -8.46 -2.99
CA TYR A 154 1.13 -7.17 -3.64
C TYR A 154 0.98 -7.40 -5.14
N ARG A 155 -0.23 -7.16 -5.66
CA ARG A 155 -0.47 -7.17 -7.12
C ARG A 155 0.34 -6.08 -7.80
N ARG A 156 0.49 -4.94 -7.13
CA ARG A 156 1.27 -3.81 -7.61
C ARG A 156 1.74 -2.91 -6.49
N ALA A 157 3.02 -2.55 -6.52
CA ALA A 157 3.55 -1.47 -5.71
C ALA A 157 4.46 -0.57 -6.55
N ALA A 158 4.18 0.73 -6.58
CA ALA A 158 4.92 1.65 -7.45
C ALA A 158 5.04 3.06 -6.87
N LYS A 159 6.11 3.76 -7.26
CA LYS A 159 6.25 5.20 -7.08
C LYS A 159 6.12 5.86 -8.46
N VAL A 160 5.30 6.90 -8.55
CA VAL A 160 5.07 7.68 -9.77
C VAL A 160 5.19 9.18 -9.47
N PHE A 161 5.41 9.98 -10.52
CA PHE A 161 5.29 11.43 -10.44
C PHE A 161 3.83 11.85 -10.59
N VAL A 162 3.53 13.07 -10.16
CA VAL A 162 2.24 13.71 -10.42
C VAL A 162 1.93 13.69 -11.92
N GLY A 163 0.76 13.17 -12.27
CA GLY A 163 0.29 13.09 -13.66
C GLY A 163 1.18 12.26 -14.59
N GLN A 164 1.91 11.26 -14.08
CA GLN A 164 2.76 10.35 -14.86
C GLN A 164 1.97 9.76 -16.06
N PRO A 165 2.41 9.99 -17.32
CA PRO A 165 1.74 9.45 -18.49
C PRO A 165 1.76 7.93 -18.51
N GLY A 166 0.65 7.35 -18.96
CA GLY A 166 0.44 5.90 -19.02
C GLY A 166 0.24 5.25 -17.66
N GLU A 167 0.13 6.02 -16.57
CA GLU A 167 -0.18 5.50 -15.24
C GLU A 167 -1.55 5.97 -14.79
N PRO A 168 -2.57 5.10 -14.81
CA PRO A 168 -3.95 5.49 -14.49
C PRO A 168 -4.11 5.94 -13.03
N ASP A 169 -3.28 5.41 -12.13
CA ASP A 169 -3.30 5.73 -10.70
C ASP A 169 -2.35 6.87 -10.31
N ALA A 170 -1.77 7.56 -11.30
CA ALA A 170 -0.99 8.76 -11.04
C ALA A 170 -1.91 9.95 -10.76
N LEU A 171 -1.95 10.37 -9.50
CA LEU A 171 -2.77 11.48 -9.04
C LEU A 171 -2.27 12.82 -9.61
N ARG A 172 -3.16 13.83 -9.58
CA ARG A 172 -2.85 15.22 -9.95
C ARG A 172 -2.18 16.02 -8.82
N ALA A 173 -1.98 15.41 -7.66
CA ALA A 173 -1.27 15.94 -6.50
C ALA A 173 -0.56 14.78 -5.78
N PRO A 174 0.38 15.06 -4.86
CA PRO A 174 0.96 14.03 -4.01
C PRO A 174 -0.12 13.24 -3.26
N GLY A 175 0.09 11.92 -3.14
CA GLY A 175 -0.85 11.03 -2.49
C GLY A 175 -0.61 9.56 -2.83
N ALA A 176 -1.62 8.73 -2.64
CA ALA A 176 -1.61 7.35 -3.08
C ALA A 176 -3.00 6.84 -3.45
N VAL A 177 -3.04 5.91 -4.39
CA VAL A 177 -4.20 5.04 -4.65
C VAL A 177 -3.88 3.67 -4.07
N ILE A 178 -4.76 3.17 -3.21
CA ILE A 178 -4.62 1.91 -2.52
C ILE A 178 -5.86 1.08 -2.80
N ARG A 179 -5.67 -0.19 -3.13
CA ARG A 179 -6.78 -1.14 -3.35
C ARG A 179 -6.51 -2.44 -2.64
N VAL A 180 -7.55 -3.03 -2.07
CA VAL A 180 -7.47 -4.26 -1.28
C VAL A 180 -8.50 -5.26 -1.78
N TRP A 181 -8.06 -6.49 -2.02
CA TRP A 181 -8.90 -7.62 -2.42
C TRP A 181 -8.77 -8.76 -1.42
N PRO A 182 -9.88 -9.34 -0.96
CA PRO A 182 -9.87 -10.68 -0.39
C PRO A 182 -9.43 -11.68 -1.46
N LEU A 183 -8.53 -12.59 -1.10
CA LEU A 183 -8.17 -13.70 -1.98
C LEU A 183 -9.11 -14.88 -1.72
N PRO A 184 -9.59 -15.55 -2.79
CA PRO A 184 -10.40 -16.75 -2.64
C PRO A 184 -9.56 -17.88 -2.01
N VAL A 185 -10.22 -18.73 -1.23
CA VAL A 185 -9.64 -20.02 -0.82
C VAL A 185 -10.00 -21.02 -1.91
N GLU A 186 -9.00 -21.60 -2.54
CA GLU A 186 -9.18 -22.63 -3.55
C GLU A 186 -9.25 -24.01 -2.87
N ALA A 187 -10.32 -24.75 -3.12
CA ALA A 187 -10.38 -26.17 -2.78
C ALA A 187 -9.61 -26.95 -3.85
N VAL A 188 -8.62 -27.74 -3.45
CA VAL A 188 -7.93 -28.66 -4.36
C VAL A 188 -8.70 -29.97 -4.38
N SER A 189 -9.29 -30.31 -5.53
CA SER A 189 -9.85 -31.65 -5.75
C SER A 189 -8.71 -32.68 -5.71
N ARG A 190 -8.83 -33.66 -4.80
CA ARG A 190 -7.88 -34.79 -4.69
C ARG A 190 -7.94 -35.70 -5.91
#